data_AF-A0AAC9NWG8-F1
#
_entry.id   AF-A0AAC9NWG8-F1
#
_cell.length_a   1.000
_cell.length_b   1.000
_cell.length_c   1.000
_cell.angle_alpha   90.00
_cell.angle_beta   90.00
_cell.angle_gamma   90.00
#
_symmetry.space_group_name_H-M   'P 1'
#
loop_
_entity.id
_entity.type
_entity.pdbx_description
1 polymer ?
#
loop_
_entity_poly.entity_id
_entity_poly.type
_entity_poly.pdbx_seq_one_letter_code
_entity_poly.pdbx_strand_id
1 'polypeptide(L)'
;MTDSIKRTSLLFTLPSFTVFLCAACFSHQAFAQQTYDQQTPDQQASAQQNTTQKNKTQQPKTQNSPAQIFKVVNEDGSVTYTDTPPPNAETVELDIKTRNVVSAIKTPKTQKVQVKKKKPNYSVSIASPAPEATLRDNAGNIVIKAEQNSAVKAPLYRLIFDGAPVKSNSSGIFKLEGVHRGAHNYKVELTNNTGKTLASSSTQTLYLHQASVFINNN
;
A
#
# COMPACT_ATOMS: atom_id res chain seq x y z
N MET A 1 55.79 -9.38 22.84
CA MET A 1 54.78 -9.56 23.90
C MET A 1 53.42 -9.37 23.26
N THR A 2 52.78 -10.48 22.91
CA THR A 2 51.45 -10.59 22.32
C THR A 2 50.45 -10.80 23.43
N ASP A 3 49.38 -10.01 23.50
CA ASP A 3 48.26 -10.32 24.39
C ASP A 3 46.93 -10.36 23.63
N SER A 4 46.24 -11.47 23.82
CA SER A 4 45.11 -11.97 23.03
C SER A 4 43.87 -11.92 23.91
N ILE A 5 42.98 -10.97 23.66
CA ILE A 5 41.76 -10.80 24.44
C ILE A 5 40.68 -11.72 23.86
N LYS A 6 40.43 -12.84 24.56
CA LYS A 6 39.36 -13.80 24.25
C LYS A 6 38.00 -13.14 24.50
N ARG A 7 37.16 -13.07 23.46
CA ARG A 7 35.75 -12.68 23.55
C ARG A 7 34.90 -13.88 23.96
N THR A 8 34.45 -13.93 25.19
CA THR A 8 33.49 -14.90 25.69
C THR A 8 32.10 -14.55 25.14
N SER A 9 31.58 -15.40 24.25
CA SER A 9 30.20 -15.35 23.74
C SER A 9 29.26 -16.01 24.75
N LEU A 10 28.37 -15.22 25.34
CA LEU A 10 27.24 -15.71 26.12
C LEU A 10 26.05 -15.94 25.18
N LEU A 11 25.73 -17.21 24.94
CA LEU A 11 24.50 -17.62 24.25
C LEU A 11 23.33 -17.45 25.22
N PHE A 12 22.46 -16.48 24.96
CA PHE A 12 21.19 -16.33 25.66
C PHE A 12 20.09 -17.06 24.89
N THR A 13 19.65 -18.18 25.44
CA THR A 13 18.51 -18.98 24.97
C THR A 13 17.21 -18.24 25.32
N LEU A 14 16.38 -17.95 24.32
CA LEU A 14 15.05 -17.35 24.50
C LEU A 14 14.03 -18.43 24.89
N PRO A 15 13.15 -18.21 25.88
CA PRO A 15 12.01 -19.09 26.14
C PRO A 15 10.87 -18.81 25.15
N SER A 16 10.34 -19.90 24.60
CA SER A 16 9.18 -19.96 23.72
C SER A 16 7.92 -19.52 24.47
N PHE A 17 7.31 -18.40 24.06
CA PHE A 17 6.05 -17.91 24.63
C PHE A 17 4.87 -18.57 23.92
N THR A 18 4.26 -19.53 24.59
CA THR A 18 2.99 -20.14 24.19
C THR A 18 1.86 -19.12 24.34
N VAL A 19 1.17 -18.83 23.23
CA VAL A 19 -0.02 -17.96 23.19
C VAL A 19 -1.20 -18.73 23.78
N PHE A 20 -1.68 -18.29 24.95
CA PHE A 20 -2.94 -18.75 25.53
C PHE A 20 -4.08 -17.93 24.91
N LEU A 21 -4.85 -18.57 24.03
CA LEU A 21 -6.08 -18.03 23.43
C LEU A 21 -7.21 -18.17 24.46
N CYS A 22 -7.48 -17.11 25.23
CA CYS A 22 -8.64 -17.08 26.13
C CYS A 22 -9.86 -16.55 25.37
N ALA A 23 -10.75 -17.46 25.00
CA ALA A 23 -12.09 -17.16 24.51
C ALA A 23 -13.05 -17.09 25.71
N ALA A 24 -13.61 -15.92 25.99
CA ALA A 24 -14.71 -15.77 26.94
C ALA A 24 -15.67 -14.66 26.48
N CYS A 25 -16.76 -15.13 25.86
CA CYS A 25 -18.14 -14.67 25.93
C CYS A 25 -18.42 -13.19 26.25
N PHE A 26 -18.73 -12.43 25.20
CA PHE A 26 -19.43 -11.15 25.27
C PHE A 26 -20.93 -11.39 25.48
N SER A 27 -21.41 -11.25 26.72
CA SER A 27 -22.83 -11.24 27.03
C SER A 27 -23.43 -9.87 26.69
N HIS A 28 -24.25 -9.84 25.63
CA HIS A 28 -25.10 -8.73 25.25
C HIS A 28 -26.36 -8.72 26.11
N GLN A 29 -26.74 -7.57 26.66
CA GLN A 29 -28.09 -7.34 27.17
C GLN A 29 -28.71 -6.18 26.38
N ALA A 30 -29.57 -6.55 25.43
CA ALA A 30 -30.40 -5.66 24.63
C ALA A 30 -31.82 -5.65 25.20
N PHE A 31 -32.37 -4.45 25.38
CA PHE A 31 -33.70 -4.17 25.92
C PHE A 31 -34.70 -4.06 24.76
N ALA A 32 -35.70 -4.94 24.75
CA ALA A 32 -36.95 -4.89 23.97
C ALA A 32 -37.90 -3.85 24.62
N GLN A 33 -38.92 -3.21 24.04
CA GLN A 33 -39.87 -3.41 22.93
C GLN A 33 -40.61 -2.05 22.76
N GLN A 34 -41.20 -1.69 21.60
CA GLN A 34 -42.66 -1.71 21.32
C GLN A 34 -42.85 -1.19 19.87
N THR A 35 -43.22 -2.02 18.88
CA THR A 35 -44.58 -2.32 18.35
C THR A 35 -45.37 -1.15 17.76
N TYR A 36 -45.59 -1.16 16.44
CA TYR A 36 -46.89 -0.91 15.77
C TYR A 36 -46.90 -1.56 14.37
N ASP A 37 -48.10 -1.94 13.93
CA ASP A 37 -48.49 -2.96 12.94
C ASP A 37 -48.71 -2.51 11.47
N GLN A 38 -48.95 -3.54 10.64
CA GLN A 38 -49.66 -3.65 9.32
C GLN A 38 -48.80 -3.72 8.04
N GLN A 39 -48.60 -4.91 7.41
CA GLN A 39 -49.47 -5.67 6.45
C GLN A 39 -49.35 -5.14 4.98
N THR A 40 -49.17 -5.87 3.86
CA THR A 40 -49.03 -7.31 3.44
C THR A 40 -48.39 -7.33 1.99
N PRO A 41 -48.35 -8.42 1.16
CA PRO A 41 -47.11 -8.91 0.49
C PRO A 41 -47.15 -8.96 -1.07
N ASP A 42 -46.03 -9.40 -1.70
CA ASP A 42 -45.89 -10.27 -2.89
C ASP A 42 -44.45 -10.12 -3.49
N GLN A 43 -43.53 -11.11 -3.44
CA GLN A 43 -43.27 -12.22 -4.40
C GLN A 43 -42.94 -11.69 -5.83
N GLN A 44 -41.86 -11.96 -6.59
CA GLN A 44 -40.94 -13.10 -6.85
C GLN A 44 -39.71 -12.55 -7.65
N ALA A 45 -38.45 -12.94 -7.39
CA ALA A 45 -37.65 -14.06 -7.95
C ALA A 45 -37.22 -13.99 -9.43
N SER A 46 -35.89 -13.89 -9.68
CA SER A 46 -35.10 -14.56 -10.76
C SER A 46 -33.62 -14.12 -10.60
N ALA A 47 -32.63 -14.93 -10.21
CA ALA A 47 -32.01 -16.11 -10.82
C ALA A 47 -31.34 -15.87 -12.18
N GLN A 48 -29.99 -15.92 -12.22
CA GLN A 48 -29.11 -16.38 -13.32
C GLN A 48 -27.64 -16.21 -12.86
N GLN A 49 -27.03 -17.25 -12.29
CA GLN A 49 -26.28 -18.33 -12.96
C GLN A 49 -24.98 -17.86 -13.62
N ASN A 50 -23.92 -18.05 -12.84
CA ASN A 50 -22.54 -18.04 -13.26
C ASN A 50 -22.20 -19.45 -13.78
N THR A 51 -21.83 -19.59 -15.05
CA THR A 51 -21.18 -20.81 -15.56
C THR A 51 -20.02 -20.44 -16.46
N THR A 52 -18.84 -20.84 -15.98
CA THR A 52 -17.62 -20.99 -16.74
C THR A 52 -17.81 -22.05 -17.83
N GLN A 53 -17.50 -21.73 -19.08
CA GLN A 53 -17.05 -22.72 -20.06
C GLN A 53 -15.84 -22.19 -20.83
N LYS A 54 -14.69 -22.57 -20.28
CA LYS A 54 -13.43 -22.74 -20.97
C LYS A 54 -13.62 -23.89 -21.96
N ASN A 55 -13.55 -23.65 -23.27
CA ASN A 55 -13.24 -24.73 -24.21
C ASN A 55 -12.33 -24.26 -25.34
N LYS A 56 -11.10 -24.76 -25.23
CA LYS A 56 -10.02 -24.74 -26.20
C LYS A 56 -10.23 -25.94 -27.12
N THR A 57 -10.66 -25.77 -28.36
CA THR A 57 -10.39 -26.76 -29.41
C THR A 57 -10.40 -26.12 -30.80
N GLN A 58 -9.19 -25.81 -31.25
CA GLN A 58 -8.60 -26.13 -32.57
C GLN A 58 -9.47 -26.01 -33.84
N GLN A 59 -8.89 -25.24 -34.78
CA GLN A 59 -9.26 -24.97 -36.17
C GLN A 59 -9.70 -26.20 -36.98
N PRO A 60 -10.60 -25.96 -37.94
CA PRO A 60 -10.40 -26.38 -39.33
C PRO A 60 -10.15 -25.16 -40.21
N LYS A 61 -9.03 -25.18 -40.93
CA LYS A 61 -8.74 -24.28 -42.05
C LYS A 61 -9.65 -24.67 -43.22
N THR A 62 -10.50 -23.77 -43.68
CA THR A 62 -11.12 -23.88 -45.01
C THR A 62 -10.77 -22.62 -45.79
N GLN A 63 -10.02 -22.84 -46.87
CA GLN A 63 -9.46 -21.84 -47.76
C GLN A 63 -10.58 -21.29 -48.66
N ASN A 64 -10.97 -20.03 -48.49
CA ASN A 64 -11.77 -19.32 -49.50
C ASN A 64 -10.81 -18.88 -50.63
N SER A 65 -10.73 -19.65 -51.71
CA SER A 65 -10.18 -19.19 -52.99
C SER A 65 -11.22 -18.30 -53.70
N PRO A 66 -10.84 -17.16 -54.29
CA PRO A 66 -11.78 -16.34 -55.05
C PRO A 66 -12.27 -17.12 -56.28
N ALA A 67 -13.58 -17.16 -56.52
CA ALA A 67 -14.16 -17.75 -57.73
C ALA A 67 -13.56 -17.04 -58.95
N GLN A 68 -12.89 -17.81 -59.82
CA GLN A 68 -12.27 -17.33 -61.05
C GLN A 68 -13.23 -17.58 -62.21
N ILE A 69 -13.69 -16.50 -62.83
CA ILE A 69 -14.62 -16.52 -63.98
C ILE A 69 -13.78 -16.39 -65.26
N PHE A 70 -13.94 -17.32 -66.20
CA PHE A 70 -13.18 -17.36 -67.46
C PHE A 70 -14.04 -16.90 -68.64
N LYS A 71 -13.47 -16.09 -69.54
CA LYS A 71 -14.12 -15.59 -70.75
C LYS A 71 -13.67 -16.42 -71.96
N VAL A 72 -14.60 -17.05 -72.65
CA VAL A 72 -14.37 -17.79 -73.91
C VAL A 72 -14.98 -17.00 -75.07
N VAL A 73 -14.21 -16.80 -76.13
CA VAL A 73 -14.68 -16.22 -77.39
C VAL A 73 -14.85 -17.37 -78.38
N ASN A 74 -16.09 -17.58 -78.83
CA ASN A 74 -16.42 -18.62 -79.79
C ASN A 74 -16.09 -18.16 -81.22
N GLU A 75 -15.95 -19.11 -82.16
CA GLU A 75 -15.57 -18.83 -83.56
C GLU A 75 -16.60 -17.97 -84.32
N ASP A 76 -17.82 -17.86 -83.81
CA ASP A 76 -18.89 -16.97 -84.29
C ASP A 76 -18.81 -15.54 -83.73
N GLY A 77 -17.80 -15.23 -82.91
CA GLY A 77 -17.58 -13.93 -82.28
C GLY A 77 -18.41 -13.69 -81.01
N SER A 78 -19.20 -14.66 -80.55
CA SER A 78 -19.95 -14.56 -79.29
C SER A 78 -19.04 -14.80 -78.07
N VAL A 79 -19.34 -14.11 -76.96
CA VAL A 79 -18.55 -14.19 -75.71
C VAL A 79 -19.35 -14.90 -74.63
N THR A 80 -18.82 -15.99 -74.08
CA THR A 80 -19.42 -16.75 -72.98
C THR A 80 -18.51 -16.75 -71.75
N TYR A 81 -19.06 -16.49 -70.56
CA TYR A 81 -18.32 -16.55 -69.29
C TYR A 81 -18.64 -17.86 -68.56
N THR A 82 -17.62 -18.62 -68.15
CA THR A 82 -17.75 -19.93 -67.49
C THR A 82 -16.85 -20.03 -66.26
N ASP A 83 -17.33 -20.69 -65.21
CA ASP A 83 -16.58 -20.97 -63.97
C ASP A 83 -15.68 -22.23 -64.09
N THR A 84 -15.59 -22.85 -65.28
CA THR A 84 -14.79 -24.07 -65.51
C THR A 84 -13.67 -23.81 -66.55
N PRO A 85 -12.39 -24.07 -66.22
CA PRO A 85 -11.27 -23.74 -67.11
C PRO A 85 -11.14 -24.75 -68.28
N PRO A 86 -10.98 -24.31 -69.54
CA PRO A 86 -10.70 -25.19 -70.67
C PRO A 86 -9.25 -25.73 -70.66
N PRO A 87 -8.97 -26.87 -71.34
CA PRO A 87 -7.76 -27.70 -71.17
C PRO A 87 -6.42 -27.11 -71.64
N ASN A 88 -6.37 -25.83 -72.02
CA ASN A 88 -5.22 -25.19 -72.64
C ASN A 88 -5.01 -23.77 -72.08
N ALA A 89 -4.96 -23.68 -70.74
CA ALA A 89 -4.62 -22.47 -70.02
C ALA A 89 -3.10 -22.33 -69.86
N GLU A 90 -2.54 -21.27 -70.44
CA GLU A 90 -1.16 -20.86 -70.26
C GLU A 90 -1.05 -20.01 -68.97
N THR A 91 -0.10 -20.35 -68.08
CA THR A 91 0.10 -19.66 -66.80
C THR A 91 0.70 -18.27 -66.99
N VAL A 92 -0.07 -17.23 -66.66
CA VAL A 92 0.43 -15.85 -66.61
C VAL A 92 0.93 -15.54 -65.19
N GLU A 93 2.25 -15.43 -65.01
CA GLU A 93 2.85 -14.91 -63.79
C GLU A 93 2.67 -13.39 -63.71
N LEU A 94 1.95 -12.92 -62.69
CA LEU A 94 1.82 -11.50 -62.39
C LEU A 94 3.07 -11.00 -61.67
N ASP A 95 3.86 -10.19 -62.40
CA ASP A 95 5.05 -9.49 -61.92
C ASP A 95 4.73 -8.64 -60.67
N ILE A 96 5.35 -8.98 -59.54
CA ILE A 96 5.18 -8.41 -58.19
C ILE A 96 5.73 -6.96 -58.06
N LYS A 97 5.65 -6.15 -59.11
CA LYS A 97 6.24 -4.80 -59.18
C LYS A 97 5.36 -3.65 -58.69
N THR A 98 4.22 -3.91 -58.05
CA THR A 98 3.33 -2.85 -57.54
C THR A 98 3.21 -2.77 -56.02
N ARG A 99 4.03 -3.50 -55.26
CA ARG A 99 4.06 -3.36 -53.80
C ARG A 99 5.04 -2.28 -53.35
N ASN A 100 4.54 -1.06 -53.19
CA ASN A 100 5.27 0.00 -52.51
C ASN A 100 5.19 -0.21 -50.98
N VAL A 101 6.06 -1.05 -50.42
CA VAL A 101 6.14 -1.31 -48.98
C VAL A 101 7.24 -0.44 -48.38
N VAL A 102 6.87 0.60 -47.64
CA VAL A 102 7.81 1.39 -46.84
C VAL A 102 7.98 0.72 -45.48
N SER A 103 9.23 0.48 -45.09
CA SER A 103 9.55 -0.08 -43.77
C SER A 103 9.38 0.98 -42.68
N ALA A 104 8.67 0.64 -41.61
CA ALA A 104 8.52 1.54 -40.47
C ALA A 104 9.90 1.83 -39.83
N ILE A 105 10.25 3.11 -39.70
CA ILE A 105 11.46 3.55 -38.99
C ILE A 105 11.26 3.24 -37.50
N LYS A 106 12.19 2.49 -36.90
CA LYS A 106 12.15 2.19 -35.46
C LYS A 106 12.32 3.49 -34.68
N THR A 107 11.28 3.91 -33.98
CA THR A 107 11.37 5.02 -33.03
C THR A 107 12.32 4.63 -31.88
N PRO A 108 13.27 5.50 -31.51
CA PRO A 108 14.12 5.25 -30.35
C PRO A 108 13.23 5.04 -29.12
N LYS A 109 13.42 3.92 -28.40
CA LYS A 109 12.78 3.75 -27.09
C LYS A 109 13.24 4.91 -26.20
N THR A 110 12.31 5.77 -25.81
CA THR A 110 12.54 6.77 -24.77
C THR A 110 12.98 6.03 -23.51
N GLN A 111 14.27 6.09 -23.21
CA GLN A 111 14.79 5.63 -21.93
C GLN A 111 14.21 6.58 -20.88
N LYS A 112 13.29 6.08 -20.06
CA LYS A 112 12.87 6.78 -18.84
C LYS A 112 14.11 6.91 -17.97
N VAL A 113 14.73 8.08 -17.99
CA VAL A 113 15.75 8.44 -17.01
C VAL A 113 15.05 8.42 -15.65
N GLN A 114 15.28 7.37 -14.87
CA GLN A 114 14.86 7.34 -13.48
C GLN A 114 15.74 8.31 -12.72
N VAL A 115 15.32 9.57 -12.67
CA VAL A 115 15.89 10.54 -11.75
C VAL A 115 15.60 10.02 -10.34
N LYS A 116 16.60 9.41 -9.71
CA LYS A 116 16.53 9.02 -8.29
C LYS A 116 16.41 10.29 -7.47
N LYS A 117 15.18 10.67 -7.13
CA LYS A 117 14.91 11.78 -6.22
C LYS A 117 15.59 11.47 -4.89
N LYS A 118 16.50 12.35 -4.46
CA LYS A 118 17.17 12.24 -3.17
C LYS A 118 16.10 12.25 -2.08
N LYS A 119 16.07 11.21 -1.24
CA LYS A 119 15.13 11.16 -0.12
C LYS A 119 15.46 12.30 0.85
N PRO A 120 14.45 13.04 1.33
CA PRO A 120 14.67 14.04 2.36
C PRO A 120 15.25 13.36 3.61
N ASN A 121 16.22 14.01 4.25
CA ASN A 121 16.76 13.58 5.54
C ASN A 121 15.92 14.25 6.64
N TYR A 122 15.46 13.45 7.60
CA TYR A 122 14.66 13.90 8.74
C TYR A 122 15.38 13.54 10.04
N SER A 123 15.41 14.47 10.99
CA SER A 123 16.05 14.32 12.29
C SER A 123 15.35 15.22 13.29
N VAL A 124 15.12 14.68 14.50
CA VAL A 124 14.43 15.35 15.60
C VAL A 124 15.17 15.09 16.91
N SER A 125 15.25 16.10 17.76
CA SER A 125 15.75 16.02 19.12
C SER A 125 14.73 16.58 20.09
N ILE A 126 14.82 16.15 21.34
CA ILE A 126 14.03 16.73 22.44
C ILE A 126 14.84 17.90 23.01
N ALA A 127 14.25 19.08 23.03
CA ALA A 127 14.85 20.29 23.60
C ALA A 127 14.53 20.44 25.09
N SER A 128 13.38 19.94 25.54
CA SER A 128 12.98 19.96 26.95
C SER A 128 11.90 18.91 27.23
N PRO A 129 11.85 18.30 28.42
CA PRO A 129 12.85 18.34 29.49
C PRO A 129 14.20 17.73 29.05
N ALA A 130 15.24 17.98 29.84
CA ALA A 130 16.52 17.29 29.66
C ALA A 130 16.36 15.78 29.99
N PRO A 131 17.24 14.90 29.47
CA PRO A 131 17.28 13.51 29.91
C PRO A 131 17.41 13.44 31.44
N GLU A 132 16.64 12.53 32.05
CA GLU A 132 16.60 12.29 33.51
C GLU A 132 16.16 13.51 34.34
N ALA A 133 15.50 14.49 33.72
CA ALA A 133 14.99 15.66 34.42
C ALA A 133 13.99 15.26 35.51
N THR A 134 14.15 15.89 36.68
CA THR A 134 13.22 15.76 37.80
C THR A 134 12.27 16.95 37.81
N LEU A 135 10.99 16.69 37.55
CA LEU A 135 9.91 17.67 37.55
C LEU A 135 9.07 17.52 38.82
N ARG A 136 8.63 18.64 39.40
CA ARG A 136 7.73 18.64 40.56
C ARG A 136 6.48 19.43 40.24
N ASP A 137 5.38 18.72 40.04
CA ASP A 137 4.08 19.32 39.74
C ASP A 137 2.97 18.40 40.27
N ASN A 138 2.16 18.90 41.21
CA ASN A 138 1.14 18.10 41.89
C ASN A 138 -0.06 17.73 40.99
N ALA A 139 -0.30 18.49 39.91
CA ALA A 139 -1.35 18.20 38.94
C ALA A 139 -0.84 17.29 37.80
N GLY A 140 0.46 16.96 37.80
CA GLY A 140 1.08 16.15 36.77
C GLY A 140 1.20 16.86 35.43
N ASN A 141 1.41 18.18 35.45
CA ASN A 141 1.64 18.94 34.23
C ASN A 141 3.08 18.77 33.74
N ILE A 142 3.24 18.34 32.49
CA ILE A 142 4.54 18.19 31.84
C ILE A 142 4.51 18.87 30.49
N VAL A 143 5.53 19.68 30.18
CA VAL A 143 5.70 20.28 28.86
C VAL A 143 6.92 19.67 28.18
N ILE A 144 6.68 18.94 27.08
CA ILE A 144 7.72 18.36 26.24
C ILE A 144 7.85 19.20 24.98
N LYS A 145 9.07 19.64 24.67
CA LYS A 145 9.41 20.40 23.47
C LYS A 145 10.39 19.60 22.63
N ALA A 146 10.04 19.40 21.37
CA ALA A 146 10.90 18.79 20.37
C ALA A 146 11.28 19.81 19.30
N GLU A 147 12.49 19.65 18.79
CA GLU A 147 13.06 20.47 17.73
C GLU A 147 13.53 19.61 16.59
N GLN A 148 13.29 20.08 15.37
CA GLN A 148 13.68 19.37 14.16
C GLN A 148 14.98 19.94 13.60
N ASN A 149 16.01 19.10 13.55
CA ASN A 149 17.37 19.45 13.11
C ASN A 149 17.58 19.29 11.59
N SER A 150 16.50 19.21 10.82
CA SER A 150 16.53 18.98 9.37
C SER A 150 15.93 20.14 8.60
N ALA A 151 16.52 20.46 7.45
CA ALA A 151 16.05 21.53 6.56
C ALA A 151 14.62 21.29 6.05
N VAL A 152 14.26 20.03 5.79
CA VAL A 152 12.92 19.65 5.32
C VAL A 152 12.00 19.42 6.51
N LYS A 153 10.98 20.26 6.69
CA LYS A 153 9.98 20.13 7.76
C LYS A 153 9.13 18.88 7.58
N ALA A 154 8.98 18.10 8.64
CA ALA A 154 8.02 17.02 8.71
C ALA A 154 6.60 17.60 8.91
N PRO A 155 5.55 16.92 8.43
CA PRO A 155 4.18 17.39 8.60
C PRO A 155 3.71 17.39 10.07
N LEU A 156 4.02 16.33 10.83
CA LEU A 156 3.51 16.14 12.18
C LEU A 156 4.59 15.57 13.10
N TYR A 157 4.57 16.02 14.35
CA TYR A 157 5.25 15.42 15.48
C TYR A 157 4.26 14.54 16.24
N ARG A 158 4.71 13.37 16.67
CA ARG A 158 3.95 12.43 17.51
C ARG A 158 4.75 12.14 18.76
N LEU A 159 4.15 12.40 19.92
CA LEU A 159 4.73 12.06 21.22
C LEU A 159 4.36 10.62 21.56
N ILE A 160 5.39 9.82 21.83
CA ILE A 160 5.27 8.50 22.44
C ILE A 160 5.64 8.66 23.92
N PHE A 161 4.74 8.27 24.81
CA PHE A 161 4.89 8.35 26.26
C PHE A 161 4.55 6.97 26.85
N ASP A 162 5.46 6.41 27.64
CA ASP A 162 5.41 5.05 28.19
C ASP A 162 5.07 3.97 27.16
N GLY A 163 5.63 4.12 25.96
CA GLY A 163 5.46 3.17 24.85
C GLY A 163 4.20 3.38 24.00
N ALA A 164 3.30 4.29 24.40
CA ALA A 164 2.06 4.56 23.66
C ALA A 164 2.08 5.94 22.98
N PRO A 165 1.49 6.10 21.78
CA PRO A 165 1.28 7.41 21.18
C PRO A 165 0.18 8.15 21.93
N VAL A 166 0.49 9.30 22.53
CA VAL A 166 -0.45 10.05 23.38
C VAL A 166 -0.99 11.32 22.73
N LYS A 167 -0.15 12.05 21.98
CA LYS A 167 -0.51 13.31 21.31
C LYS A 167 0.26 13.49 20.01
N SER A 168 -0.35 14.19 19.06
CA SER A 168 0.28 14.60 17.81
C SER A 168 -0.03 16.06 17.51
N ASN A 169 0.92 16.81 16.97
CA ASN A 169 0.75 18.21 16.58
C ASN A 169 1.74 18.60 15.47
N SER A 170 1.65 19.83 14.97
CA SER A 170 2.59 20.40 14.00
C SER A 170 3.70 21.25 14.63
N SER A 171 3.59 21.63 15.91
CA SER A 171 4.49 22.58 16.57
C SER A 171 5.67 21.94 17.31
N GLY A 172 5.59 20.64 17.64
CA GLY A 172 6.57 19.96 18.48
C GLY A 172 6.44 20.25 19.98
N ILE A 173 5.39 20.96 20.43
CA ILE A 173 5.16 21.30 21.84
C ILE A 173 3.98 20.51 22.39
N PHE A 174 4.25 19.61 23.32
CA PHE A 174 3.26 18.74 23.94
C PHE A 174 3.06 19.14 25.40
N LYS A 175 1.82 19.46 25.77
CA LYS A 175 1.42 19.66 27.16
C LYS A 175 0.69 18.40 27.61
N LEU A 176 1.18 17.74 28.64
CA LEU A 176 0.51 16.63 29.31
C LEU A 176 -0.01 17.12 30.66
N GLU A 177 -1.11 16.54 31.11
CA GLU A 177 -1.79 16.86 32.36
C GLU A 177 -2.22 15.54 33.00
N GLY A 178 -2.27 15.47 34.33
CA GLY A 178 -2.68 14.26 35.04
C GLY A 178 -1.68 13.11 34.92
N VAL A 179 -0.42 13.37 34.56
CA VAL A 179 0.62 12.33 34.54
C VAL A 179 0.90 11.90 35.98
N HIS A 180 0.97 10.59 36.23
CA HIS A 180 1.24 10.04 37.55
C HIS A 180 2.68 10.31 38.01
N ARG A 181 2.95 10.24 39.31
CA ARG A 181 4.32 10.35 39.83
C ARG A 181 5.15 9.15 39.40
N GLY A 182 6.47 9.33 39.29
CA GLY A 182 7.42 8.25 39.00
C GLY A 182 8.27 8.51 37.77
N ALA A 183 8.89 7.44 37.28
CA ALA A 183 9.72 7.47 36.08
C ALA A 183 8.85 7.24 34.84
N HIS A 184 9.03 8.08 33.83
CA HIS A 184 8.33 7.98 32.55
C HIS A 184 9.31 8.00 31.40
N ASN A 185 9.08 7.13 30.41
CA ASN A 185 9.89 7.07 29.21
C ASN A 185 9.17 7.77 28.07
N TYR A 186 9.87 8.60 27.33
CA TYR A 186 9.27 9.35 26.23
C TYR A 186 10.22 9.49 25.06
N LYS A 187 9.64 9.60 23.86
CA LYS A 187 10.33 9.92 22.62
C LYS A 187 9.39 10.66 21.68
N VAL A 188 9.96 11.39 20.73
CA VAL A 188 9.17 12.09 19.71
C VAL A 188 9.49 11.51 18.34
N GLU A 189 8.45 11.26 17.57
CA GLU A 189 8.52 10.75 16.21
C GLU A 189 8.02 11.82 15.24
N LEU A 190 8.74 12.00 14.14
CA LEU A 190 8.24 12.75 13.00
C LEU A 190 7.42 11.81 12.13
N THR A 191 6.23 12.20 11.75
CA THR A 191 5.31 11.39 10.94
C THR A 191 4.82 12.16 9.72
N ASN A 192 4.50 11.43 8.66
CA ASN A 192 3.80 12.01 7.52
C ASN A 192 2.27 12.07 7.80
N ASN A 193 1.52 12.66 6.87
CA ASN A 193 0.05 12.73 6.94
C ASN A 193 -0.64 11.36 6.90
N THR A 194 0.07 10.29 6.52
CA THR A 194 -0.45 8.92 6.51
C THR A 194 -0.09 8.15 7.80
N GLY A 195 0.53 8.81 8.79
CA GLY A 195 0.96 8.21 10.07
C GLY A 195 2.26 7.41 10.03
N LYS A 196 2.94 7.34 8.90
CA LYS A 196 4.24 6.68 8.74
C LYS A 196 5.34 7.49 9.43
N THR A 197 6.14 6.83 10.26
CA THR A 197 7.31 7.42 10.91
C THR A 197 8.40 7.74 9.89
N LEU A 198 8.85 9.00 9.88
CA LEU A 198 9.90 9.55 9.04
C LEU A 198 11.25 9.58 9.78
N ALA A 199 11.21 9.90 11.08
CA ALA A 199 12.37 9.89 11.99
C ALA A 199 11.89 9.77 13.44
N SER A 200 12.80 9.40 14.34
CA SER A 200 12.54 9.29 15.78
C SER A 200 13.69 9.90 16.57
N SER A 201 13.38 10.54 17.70
CA SER A 201 14.39 10.96 18.67
C SER A 201 14.94 9.75 19.44
N SER A 202 16.01 9.98 20.22
CA SER A 202 16.36 9.07 21.29
C SER A 202 15.23 8.99 22.32
N THR A 203 15.12 7.83 22.98
CA THR A 203 14.22 7.67 24.13
C THR A 203 14.90 8.26 25.36
N GLN A 204 14.16 9.05 26.12
CA GLN A 204 14.62 9.70 27.34
C GLN A 204 13.70 9.32 28.49
N THR A 205 14.23 9.37 29.71
CA THR A 205 13.46 9.16 30.94
C THR A 205 13.31 10.51 31.65
N LEU A 206 12.15 10.76 32.25
CA LEU A 206 11.95 11.86 33.19
C LEU A 206 11.38 11.31 34.51
N TYR A 207 11.52 12.08 35.58
CA TYR A 207 10.99 11.74 36.90
C TYR A 207 10.02 12.81 37.35
N LEU A 208 8.75 12.44 37.58
CA LEU A 208 7.73 13.35 38.09
C LEU A 208 7.49 13.11 39.59
N HIS A 209 7.58 14.16 40.37
CA HIS A 209 7.27 14.18 41.80
C HIS A 209 5.96 14.92 42.05
N GLN A 210 5.10 14.32 42.87
CA GLN A 210 3.87 14.93 43.37
C GLN A 210 3.92 14.92 44.90
N ALA A 211 3.43 15.99 45.53
CA ALA A 211 3.22 16.02 46.97
C ALA A 211 2.16 15.00 47.38
N SER A 212 2.34 14.39 48.55
CA SER A 212 1.32 13.55 49.13
C SER A 212 0.14 14.42 49.57
N VAL A 213 -1.08 13.91 49.38
CA VAL A 213 -2.33 14.56 49.83
C VAL A 213 -2.42 14.59 51.37
N PHE A 214 -1.55 13.88 52.08
CA PHE A 214 -1.53 13.75 53.55
C PHE A 214 -0.53 14.67 54.28
N ILE A 215 -0.24 15.86 53.75
CA ILE A 215 0.63 16.82 54.44
C ILE A 215 -0.24 17.92 55.03
N ASN A 216 -0.42 17.87 56.35
CA ASN A 216 -1.03 18.92 57.13
C ASN A 216 0.02 20.04 57.27
N ASN A 217 -0.10 21.12 56.51
CA ASN A 217 0.65 22.34 56.82
C ASN A 217 -0.07 23.02 57.99
N ASN A 218 0.38 22.73 59.21
CA ASN A 218 0.02 23.50 60.41
C ASN A 218 0.91 24.74 60.48
#